data_AF-A0A7V6AQU1-F1
#
_entry.id   AF-A0A7V6AQU1-F1
#
_cell.length_a   1.000
_cell.length_b   1.000
_cell.length_c   1.000
_cell.angle_alpha   90.00
_cell.angle_beta   90.00
_cell.angle_gamma   90.00
#
_symmetry.space_group_name_H-M   'P 1'
#
loop_
_entity.id
_entity.type
_entity.pdbx_description
1 polymer ?
#
loop_
_entity_poly.entity_id
_entity_poly.type
_entity_poly.pdbx_seq_one_letter_code
_entity_poly.pdbx_strand_id
1 'polypeptide(L)'
;MGLLLLGLTSFADELSWRVRFGLFTADSAFHDGNNLAGVIEDASRGRDIYDSEQMYPPTSSYAIMFFPHRDPSEPDYWPPPHDKDYCHDFRPPLDAKEVWHIKFAMVYPSAREVTVWWDRMNGMPPSYLPLMISEAEDTFNMFEQNSFTRSFAPGIHRWRFSVDPEYYASFAIRPSEAVIHAGESAQFRFFVYSPPDSNVCLPASFEFIGTGGIIDDDGLLTATHAGSGIVVASQGGRSDTAEVTILPATGFGIPLSRGWNLISLPCIPPSGAVADVLPGLAGNVYCYDNPLGMYIEADTLRAGTAYFALSTRDTTIVLDGEAIDSLAIDVLRGWNMLGGTSNTAHFADFSSVPAGIIHGPPQIWDWMYSDADSILNYQGFWLLCGADGTICIITD
;
A
#
# COMPACT_ATOMS: atom_id res chain seq x y z
N MET A 1 47.70 7.10 13.21
CA MET A 1 47.17 5.73 13.01
C MET A 1 45.81 5.72 13.69
N GLY A 2 44.75 5.57 12.89
CA GLY A 2 43.42 6.15 13.10
C GLY A 2 42.62 5.59 14.28
N LEU A 3 41.90 6.49 14.95
CA LEU A 3 40.82 6.17 15.88
C LEU A 3 39.51 6.25 15.07
N LEU A 4 38.90 5.08 14.88
CA LEU A 4 37.62 4.92 14.20
C LEU A 4 36.51 5.22 15.23
N LEU A 5 35.84 6.37 15.11
CA LEU A 5 34.60 6.63 15.83
C LEU A 5 33.48 5.87 15.12
N LEU A 6 32.99 4.80 15.75
CA LEU A 6 31.80 4.08 15.30
C LEU A 6 30.57 4.97 15.52
N GLY A 7 29.84 5.24 14.43
CA GLY A 7 28.55 5.92 14.46
C GLY A 7 27.52 5.11 15.22
N LEU A 8 27.00 5.69 16.30
CA LEU A 8 25.74 5.28 16.90
C LEU A 8 24.61 5.83 16.03
N THR A 9 23.92 4.95 15.30
CA THR A 9 22.65 5.25 14.65
C THR A 9 21.53 4.51 15.38
N SER A 10 21.00 5.14 16.41
CA SER A 10 19.61 4.99 16.88
C SER A 10 19.34 6.05 17.95
N PHE A 11 18.98 7.27 17.54
CA PHE A 11 18.27 8.18 18.44
C PHE A 11 16.79 7.82 18.31
N ALA A 12 16.33 6.96 19.21
CA ALA A 12 14.91 6.80 19.51
C ALA A 12 14.70 7.29 20.94
N ASP A 13 15.09 8.54 21.20
CA ASP A 13 14.54 9.28 22.33
C ASP A 13 13.34 10.04 21.76
N GLU A 14 12.15 9.75 22.30
CA GLU A 14 10.85 10.34 21.88
C GLU A 14 10.82 11.88 21.94
N LEU A 15 11.87 12.51 22.48
CA LEU A 15 11.97 13.94 22.72
C LEU A 15 12.77 14.70 21.66
N SER A 16 13.47 14.04 20.74
CA SER A 16 14.33 14.73 19.75
C SER A 16 13.85 14.54 18.31
N TRP A 17 13.72 15.64 17.57
CA TRP A 17 13.32 15.64 16.16
C TRP A 17 13.98 16.77 15.39
N ARG A 18 14.12 16.63 14.07
CA ARG A 18 14.74 17.64 13.21
C ARG A 18 14.02 17.73 11.88
N VAL A 19 13.76 18.96 11.47
CA VAL A 19 13.28 19.30 10.13
C VAL A 19 14.46 19.85 9.35
N ARG A 20 14.60 19.38 8.11
CA ARG A 20 15.57 19.95 7.17
C ARG A 20 14.83 20.83 6.19
N PHE A 21 15.43 21.98 5.91
CA PHE A 21 14.91 22.97 4.99
C PHE A 21 15.94 23.27 3.92
N GLY A 22 15.46 23.74 2.79
CA GLY A 22 16.31 24.25 1.76
C GLY A 22 15.57 25.05 0.70
N LEU A 23 16.35 25.48 -0.26
CA LEU A 23 15.87 26.14 -1.46
C LEU A 23 16.72 25.78 -2.67
N PHE A 24 16.13 25.87 -3.84
CA PHE A 24 16.85 25.84 -5.10
C PHE A 24 16.15 26.70 -6.15
N THR A 25 16.91 27.27 -7.07
CA THR A 25 16.34 27.96 -8.23
C THR A 25 15.99 26.97 -9.33
N ALA A 26 14.95 27.26 -10.11
CA ALA A 26 14.50 26.38 -11.20
C ALA A 26 15.59 26.14 -12.27
N ASP A 27 16.49 27.11 -12.46
CA ASP A 27 17.66 26.98 -13.35
C ASP A 27 18.86 26.26 -12.70
N SER A 28 18.70 25.77 -11.47
CA SER A 28 19.72 25.07 -10.67
C SER A 28 21.00 25.88 -10.41
N ALA A 29 20.97 27.21 -10.62
CA ALA A 29 22.12 28.08 -10.41
C ALA A 29 22.47 28.25 -8.93
N PHE A 30 21.47 28.17 -8.05
CA PHE A 30 21.66 28.27 -6.60
C PHE A 30 20.90 27.17 -5.89
N HIS A 31 21.54 26.61 -4.86
CA HIS A 31 20.98 25.58 -4.02
C HIS A 31 21.55 25.73 -2.61
N ASP A 32 20.68 25.65 -1.62
CA ASP A 32 21.04 25.54 -0.22
C ASP A 32 20.11 24.51 0.44
N GLY A 33 20.68 23.58 1.20
CA GLY A 33 19.94 22.46 1.77
C GLY A 33 20.51 21.94 3.08
N ASN A 34 21.41 22.71 3.70
CA ASN A 34 22.04 22.35 4.97
C ASN A 34 21.42 23.10 6.15
N ASN A 35 20.13 23.43 6.07
CA ASN A 35 19.44 24.15 7.13
C ASN A 35 18.64 23.17 7.98
N LEU A 36 18.85 23.18 9.29
CA LEU A 36 18.19 22.31 10.23
C LEU A 36 17.59 23.13 11.37
N ALA A 37 16.33 22.86 11.71
CA ALA A 37 15.79 23.27 12.99
C ALA A 37 15.05 22.12 13.63
N GLY A 38 14.97 22.15 14.95
CA GLY A 38 14.11 21.26 15.69
C GLY A 38 14.48 21.15 17.15
N VAL A 39 14.22 19.98 17.71
CA VAL A 39 14.36 19.71 19.13
C VAL A 39 15.44 18.67 19.36
N ILE A 40 16.33 18.96 20.30
CA ILE A 40 17.27 18.01 20.87
C ILE A 40 17.15 18.12 22.39
N GLU A 41 17.07 16.99 23.09
CA GLU A 41 16.82 16.94 24.54
C GLU A 41 17.77 17.85 25.35
N ASP A 42 19.06 17.85 25.00
CA ASP A 42 20.11 18.60 25.68
C ASP A 42 20.42 19.98 25.05
N ALA A 43 19.63 20.43 24.07
CA ALA A 43 19.83 21.74 23.45
C ALA A 43 19.34 22.90 24.36
N SER A 44 19.78 24.10 24.03
CA SER A 44 19.46 25.35 24.73
C SER A 44 18.74 26.31 23.78
N ARG A 45 17.96 27.25 24.32
CA ARG A 45 17.34 28.31 23.49
C ARG A 45 18.35 29.37 23.02
N GLY A 46 19.55 29.39 23.60
CA GLY A 46 20.67 30.19 23.14
C GLY A 46 21.66 29.33 22.35
N ARG A 47 22.75 29.96 21.91
CA ARG A 47 23.82 29.24 21.21
C ARG A 47 24.39 28.10 22.06
N ASP A 48 24.43 26.89 21.50
CA ASP A 48 25.12 25.74 22.07
C ASP A 48 25.99 24.96 21.06
N ILE A 49 26.19 23.64 21.26
CA ILE A 49 27.02 22.77 20.41
C ILE A 49 26.27 22.18 19.21
N TYR A 50 24.94 22.24 19.22
CA TYR A 50 24.06 21.74 18.17
C TYR A 50 23.82 22.82 17.10
N ASP A 51 24.03 24.08 17.44
CA ASP A 51 23.94 25.19 16.50
C ASP A 51 25.20 25.34 15.62
N SER A 52 24.98 25.55 14.33
CA SER A 52 26.04 25.70 13.35
C SER A 52 25.93 27.05 12.64
N GLU A 53 26.99 27.86 12.71
CA GLU A 53 27.06 29.15 12.03
C GLU A 53 26.88 28.99 10.51
N GLN A 54 26.18 29.95 9.90
CA GLN A 54 25.96 29.97 8.46
C GLN A 54 27.24 30.32 7.71
N MET A 55 27.54 29.53 6.68
CA MET A 55 28.67 29.78 5.79
C MET A 55 28.19 30.51 4.53
N TYR A 56 28.66 31.73 4.34
CA TYR A 56 28.32 32.53 3.17
C TYR A 56 29.12 32.07 1.94
N PRO A 57 28.47 31.91 0.77
CA PRO A 57 29.18 31.66 -0.47
C PRO A 57 30.21 32.76 -0.75
N PRO A 58 31.41 32.43 -1.26
CA PRO A 58 32.44 33.42 -1.60
C PRO A 58 32.10 34.22 -2.87
N THR A 59 30.94 33.97 -3.48
CA THR A 59 30.48 34.59 -4.72
C THR A 59 29.68 35.85 -4.44
N SER A 60 29.66 36.77 -5.40
CA SER A 60 28.84 37.99 -5.33
C SER A 60 27.36 37.75 -5.60
N SER A 61 27.00 36.53 -6.03
CA SER A 61 25.62 36.10 -6.24
C SER A 61 25.37 34.76 -5.57
N TYR A 62 24.27 34.64 -4.84
CA TYR A 62 23.84 33.44 -4.14
C TYR A 62 22.34 33.51 -3.77
N ALA A 63 21.76 32.35 -3.49
CA ALA A 63 20.50 32.23 -2.77
C ALA A 63 20.75 31.31 -1.58
N ILE A 64 20.49 31.77 -0.37
CA ILE A 64 20.68 30.99 0.85
C ILE A 64 19.51 31.19 1.81
N MET A 65 19.32 30.20 2.67
CA MET A 65 18.45 30.26 3.83
C MET A 65 19.31 30.25 5.10
N PHE A 66 18.82 30.87 6.18
CA PHE A 66 19.44 30.77 7.52
C PHE A 66 18.45 31.21 8.62
N PHE A 67 18.79 30.85 9.85
CA PHE A 67 18.16 31.31 11.10
C PHE A 67 18.92 32.55 11.62
N PRO A 68 18.28 33.73 11.71
CA PRO A 68 18.98 34.97 12.01
C PRO A 68 19.05 35.25 13.51
N HIS A 69 20.27 35.35 14.05
CA HIS A 69 20.53 35.72 15.45
C HIS A 69 21.37 36.99 15.63
N ARG A 70 21.66 37.69 14.52
CA ARG A 70 22.61 38.81 14.46
C ARG A 70 22.08 40.16 14.94
N ASP A 71 20.80 40.46 14.70
CA ASP A 71 20.25 41.82 14.85
C ASP A 71 19.47 41.95 16.16
N PRO A 72 19.85 42.86 17.09
CA PRO A 72 19.15 43.08 18.35
C PRO A 72 17.68 43.50 18.23
N SER A 73 17.24 43.92 17.05
CA SER A 73 15.84 44.28 16.78
C SER A 73 14.99 43.09 16.32
N GLU A 74 15.60 41.95 16.00
CA GLU A 74 14.90 40.74 15.58
C GLU A 74 14.53 39.87 16.81
N PRO A 75 13.45 39.07 16.74
CA PRO A 75 12.94 38.33 17.89
C PRO A 75 13.88 37.24 18.42
N ASP A 76 14.62 36.60 17.52
CA ASP A 76 15.56 35.51 17.84
C ASP A 76 16.99 36.07 17.95
N TYR A 77 17.23 37.17 18.67
CA TYR A 77 18.59 37.73 18.80
C TYR A 77 19.46 36.98 19.82
N TRP A 78 20.73 36.72 19.47
CA TRP A 78 21.75 36.25 20.43
C TRP A 78 22.83 37.30 20.68
N PRO A 79 23.24 37.53 21.95
CA PRO A 79 24.27 38.50 22.28
C PRO A 79 25.68 38.04 21.83
N PRO A 80 26.62 38.99 21.63
CA PRO A 80 28.01 38.66 21.32
C PRO A 80 28.64 37.69 22.34
N PRO A 81 29.49 36.75 21.90
CA PRO A 81 30.06 36.63 20.55
C PRO A 81 29.22 35.80 19.56
N HIS A 82 27.96 35.51 19.88
CA HIS A 82 27.10 34.60 19.14
C HIS A 82 26.11 35.30 18.20
N ASP A 83 26.23 36.62 18.04
CA ASP A 83 25.42 37.51 17.19
C ASP A 83 25.70 37.29 15.70
N LYS A 84 25.32 36.12 15.19
CA LYS A 84 25.58 35.66 13.82
C LYS A 84 24.34 35.06 13.19
N ASP A 85 24.47 34.62 11.94
CA ASP A 85 23.45 33.84 11.26
C ASP A 85 23.83 32.36 11.31
N TYR A 86 22.86 31.47 11.42
CA TYR A 86 23.06 30.04 11.66
C TYR A 86 22.34 29.19 10.61
N CYS A 87 22.95 28.09 10.19
CA CYS A 87 22.26 27.08 9.38
C CYS A 87 21.55 26.06 10.25
N HIS A 88 22.01 25.82 11.48
CA HIS A 88 21.34 24.94 12.43
C HIS A 88 20.91 25.72 13.67
N ASP A 89 19.66 25.57 14.08
CA ASP A 89 19.05 26.20 15.27
C ASP A 89 18.19 25.15 15.99
N PHE A 90 18.73 24.60 17.08
CA PHE A 90 18.05 23.58 17.88
C PHE A 90 17.58 24.13 19.21
N ARG A 91 16.45 23.63 19.70
CA ARG A 91 15.84 24.01 20.98
C ARG A 91 15.70 22.79 21.89
N PRO A 92 15.59 23.00 23.22
CA PRO A 92 15.15 21.93 24.13
C PRO A 92 13.72 21.49 23.83
N PRO A 93 13.22 20.39 24.44
CA PRO A 93 11.84 19.95 24.32
C PRO A 93 10.82 21.08 24.55
N LEU A 94 9.81 21.14 23.68
CA LEU A 94 8.84 22.25 23.68
C LEU A 94 7.76 22.02 24.74
N ASP A 95 7.60 22.98 25.62
CA ASP A 95 6.52 23.08 26.62
C ASP A 95 5.41 24.06 26.21
N ALA A 96 5.65 24.84 25.15
CA ALA A 96 4.71 25.76 24.55
C ALA A 96 5.03 25.94 23.07
N LYS A 97 4.13 26.63 22.35
CA LYS A 97 4.35 27.00 20.95
C LYS A 97 5.64 27.80 20.79
N GLU A 98 6.45 27.38 19.81
CA GLU A 98 7.75 27.97 19.50
C GLU A 98 7.84 28.35 18.03
N VAL A 99 8.62 29.39 17.74
CA VAL A 99 8.77 29.95 16.39
C VAL A 99 10.24 30.17 16.07
N TRP A 100 10.72 29.57 14.98
CA TRP A 100 11.99 29.86 14.35
C TRP A 100 11.78 30.90 13.26
N HIS A 101 12.49 32.02 13.35
CA HIS A 101 12.54 32.98 12.25
C HIS A 101 13.52 32.48 11.19
N ILE A 102 13.11 32.58 9.92
CA ILE A 102 13.91 32.13 8.78
C ILE A 102 14.06 33.32 7.84
N LYS A 103 15.28 33.56 7.37
CA LYS A 103 15.56 34.52 6.30
C LYS A 103 16.04 33.81 5.05
N PHE A 104 15.53 34.26 3.92
CA PHE A 104 16.09 33.93 2.61
C PHE A 104 16.82 35.13 2.06
N ALA A 105 18.13 35.00 1.82
CA ALA A 105 18.93 36.02 1.17
C ALA A 105 19.09 35.70 -0.31
N MET A 106 18.36 36.45 -1.13
CA MET A 106 18.31 36.35 -2.58
C MET A 106 19.23 37.40 -3.20
N VAL A 107 20.50 37.06 -3.36
CA VAL A 107 21.54 37.97 -3.87
C VAL A 107 21.83 37.60 -5.32
N TYR A 108 21.01 38.11 -6.24
CA TYR A 108 21.17 37.90 -7.68
C TYR A 108 20.50 39.05 -8.47
N PRO A 109 20.76 39.24 -9.78
CA PRO A 109 20.43 40.48 -10.48
C PRO A 109 18.94 40.75 -10.74
N SER A 110 18.12 39.70 -10.81
CA SER A 110 16.71 39.78 -11.20
C SER A 110 15.89 38.72 -10.50
N ALA A 111 14.57 38.91 -10.41
CA ALA A 111 13.69 37.90 -9.84
C ALA A 111 13.85 36.53 -10.52
N ARG A 112 13.75 35.47 -9.72
CA ARG A 112 13.96 34.07 -10.14
C ARG A 112 12.89 33.19 -9.51
N GLU A 113 12.52 32.14 -10.21
CA GLU A 113 11.70 31.08 -9.62
C GLU A 113 12.55 30.25 -8.65
N VAL A 114 12.09 30.18 -7.41
CA VAL A 114 12.74 29.47 -6.31
C VAL A 114 11.73 28.53 -5.69
N THR A 115 12.16 27.29 -5.49
CA THR A 115 11.44 26.30 -4.67
C THR A 115 12.05 26.31 -3.29
N VAL A 116 11.24 26.61 -2.27
CA VAL A 116 11.55 26.38 -0.86
C VAL A 116 10.99 25.00 -0.51
N TRP A 117 11.76 24.17 0.18
CA TRP A 117 11.35 22.80 0.51
C TRP A 117 11.72 22.45 1.95
N TRP A 118 11.02 21.45 2.48
CA TRP A 118 11.27 20.87 3.80
C TRP A 118 11.02 19.36 3.79
N ASP A 119 11.76 18.62 4.61
CA ASP A 119 11.61 17.19 4.78
C ASP A 119 11.95 16.72 6.21
N ARG A 120 11.93 15.38 6.42
CA ARG A 120 12.13 14.70 7.71
C ARG A 120 11.02 14.95 8.76
N MET A 121 9.81 15.25 8.29
CA MET A 121 8.64 15.42 9.15
C MET A 121 8.29 14.16 9.96
N ASN A 122 8.64 12.96 9.45
CA ASN A 122 8.36 11.69 10.11
C ASN A 122 9.05 11.51 11.48
N GLY A 123 10.04 12.34 11.80
CA GLY A 123 10.67 12.34 13.11
C GLY A 123 9.93 13.17 14.16
N MET A 124 8.99 14.03 13.76
CA MET A 124 8.26 14.91 14.68
C MET A 124 7.11 14.17 15.37
N PRO A 125 6.82 14.43 16.66
CA PRO A 125 5.68 13.83 17.34
C PRO A 125 4.34 14.17 16.65
N PRO A 126 3.40 13.22 16.53
CA PRO A 126 2.10 13.43 15.88
C PRO A 126 1.22 14.46 16.58
N SER A 127 1.49 14.74 17.85
CA SER A 127 0.76 15.76 18.60
C SER A 127 1.21 17.18 18.26
N TYR A 128 2.29 17.35 17.51
CA TYR A 128 2.82 18.67 17.16
C TYR A 128 2.17 19.16 15.87
N LEU A 129 1.92 20.47 15.77
CA LEU A 129 1.49 21.12 14.53
C LEU A 129 2.63 21.99 13.96
N PRO A 130 3.37 21.50 12.95
CA PRO A 130 4.37 22.28 12.22
C PRO A 130 3.74 23.09 11.09
N LEU A 131 3.94 24.41 11.15
CA LEU A 131 3.46 25.36 10.16
C LEU A 131 4.62 26.14 9.57
N MET A 132 4.66 26.21 8.25
CA MET A 132 5.52 27.13 7.52
C MET A 132 4.71 28.37 7.17
N ILE A 133 5.17 29.55 7.59
CA ILE A 133 4.43 30.81 7.40
C ILE A 133 5.25 31.76 6.52
N SER A 134 4.65 32.19 5.41
CA SER A 134 5.27 33.09 4.43
C SER A 134 5.32 34.54 4.92
N GLU A 135 6.11 35.37 4.24
CA GLU A 135 6.12 36.83 4.46
C GLU A 135 4.75 37.49 4.19
N ALA A 136 3.93 36.87 3.34
CA ALA A 136 2.56 37.31 3.06
C ALA A 136 1.53 36.73 4.03
N GLU A 137 1.97 36.07 5.11
CA GLU A 137 1.13 35.38 6.11
C GLU A 137 0.38 34.15 5.59
N ASP A 138 0.76 33.62 4.42
CA ASP A 138 0.27 32.31 3.98
C ASP A 138 0.79 31.22 4.93
N THR A 139 -0.08 30.32 5.36
CA THR A 139 0.25 29.25 6.31
C THR A 139 0.18 27.89 5.62
N PHE A 140 1.25 27.11 5.69
CA PHE A 140 1.37 25.78 5.09
C PHE A 140 1.50 24.72 6.19
N ASN A 141 0.57 23.76 6.23
CA ASN A 141 0.72 22.57 7.07
C ASN A 141 1.84 21.70 6.49
N MET A 142 2.95 21.60 7.21
CA MET A 142 4.16 20.95 6.71
C MET A 142 4.03 19.42 6.59
N PHE A 143 2.96 18.83 7.12
CA PHE A 143 2.64 17.42 6.88
C PHE A 143 1.86 17.18 5.58
N GLU A 144 1.14 18.18 5.09
CA GLU A 144 0.31 18.07 3.87
C GLU A 144 1.05 18.50 2.61
N GLN A 145 2.12 19.27 2.79
CA GLN A 145 2.91 19.88 1.74
C GLN A 145 4.37 19.84 2.18
N ASN A 146 5.30 19.64 1.23
CA ASN A 146 6.75 19.58 1.49
C ASN A 146 7.55 20.67 0.76
N SER A 147 6.90 21.50 -0.03
CA SER A 147 7.58 22.55 -0.81
C SER A 147 6.63 23.65 -1.28
N PHE A 148 7.19 24.79 -1.62
CA PHE A 148 6.49 25.94 -2.17
C PHE A 148 7.37 26.63 -3.22
N THR A 149 6.81 26.88 -4.41
CA THR A 149 7.54 27.48 -5.52
C THR A 149 6.90 28.80 -5.94
N ARG A 150 7.71 29.84 -6.05
CA ARG A 150 7.29 31.15 -6.61
C ARG A 150 8.47 31.92 -7.17
N SER A 151 8.17 33.04 -7.82
CA SER A 151 9.18 34.06 -8.14
C SER A 151 9.55 34.88 -6.90
N PHE A 152 10.85 34.93 -6.59
CA PHE A 152 11.43 35.76 -5.53
C PHE A 152 12.28 36.87 -6.14
N ALA A 153 11.97 38.12 -5.77
CA ALA A 153 12.80 39.28 -6.08
C ALA A 153 14.13 39.24 -5.29
N PRO A 154 15.19 39.91 -5.78
CA PRO A 154 16.41 40.08 -4.99
C PRO A 154 16.13 40.79 -3.66
N GLY A 155 16.78 40.35 -2.58
CA GLY A 155 16.60 40.92 -1.24
C GLY A 155 16.49 39.88 -0.12
N ILE A 156 16.06 40.33 1.05
CA ILE A 156 15.80 39.50 2.23
C ILE A 156 14.30 39.24 2.32
N HIS A 157 13.91 37.98 2.38
CA HIS A 157 12.53 37.54 2.60
C HIS A 157 12.44 36.88 3.98
N ARG A 158 11.39 37.20 4.76
CA ARG A 158 11.23 36.70 6.14
C ARG A 158 10.09 35.70 6.26
N TRP A 159 10.40 34.52 6.75
CA TRP A 159 9.47 33.41 6.94
C TRP A 159 9.56 32.93 8.39
N ARG A 160 8.55 32.17 8.85
CA ARG A 160 8.53 31.60 10.20
C ARG A 160 8.15 30.14 10.18
N PHE A 161 8.97 29.31 10.82
CA PHE A 161 8.62 27.92 11.11
C PHE A 161 8.07 27.88 12.53
N SER A 162 6.78 27.56 12.66
CA SER A 162 6.05 27.56 13.91
C SER A 162 5.69 26.13 14.29
N VAL A 163 5.87 25.76 15.55
CA VAL A 163 5.50 24.44 16.06
C VAL A 163 4.67 24.60 17.33
N ASP A 164 3.46 24.06 17.31
CA ASP A 164 2.57 24.01 18.47
C ASP A 164 2.59 22.58 19.06
N PRO A 165 3.21 22.35 20.23
CA PRO A 165 3.22 21.02 20.86
C PRO A 165 1.84 20.66 21.42
N GLU A 166 1.51 19.37 21.44
CA GLU A 166 0.22 18.86 21.98
C GLU A 166 -1.05 19.44 21.32
N TYR A 167 -0.93 19.96 20.10
CA TYR A 167 -2.04 20.47 19.32
C TYR A 167 -3.14 19.43 19.06
N TYR A 168 -2.76 18.18 18.80
CA TYR A 168 -3.70 17.08 18.56
C TYR A 168 -3.91 16.22 19.81
N ALA A 169 -5.18 16.02 20.19
CA ALA A 169 -5.60 15.30 21.39
C ALA A 169 -5.61 13.78 21.22
N SER A 170 -5.85 13.28 20.00
CA SER A 170 -5.86 11.84 19.72
C SER A 170 -5.54 11.56 18.24
N PHE A 171 -5.31 10.29 17.93
CA PHE A 171 -5.05 9.79 16.58
C PHE A 171 -5.84 8.50 16.34
N ALA A 172 -6.16 8.22 15.08
CA ALA A 172 -6.81 6.97 14.73
C ALA A 172 -6.60 6.56 13.26
N ILE A 173 -6.48 5.26 13.01
CA ILE A 173 -6.62 4.70 11.67
C ILE A 173 -8.10 4.56 11.30
N ARG A 174 -8.45 4.86 10.05
CA ARG A 174 -9.80 4.66 9.51
C ARG A 174 -9.77 3.97 8.15
N PRO A 175 -10.67 2.99 7.92
CA PRO A 175 -11.60 2.43 8.91
C PRO A 175 -10.82 1.68 10.02
N SER A 176 -11.40 1.53 11.22
CA SER A 176 -10.78 0.79 12.33
C SER A 176 -10.98 -0.73 12.21
N GLU A 177 -11.89 -1.14 11.33
CA GLU A 177 -12.12 -2.53 10.94
C GLU A 177 -12.53 -2.59 9.46
N ALA A 178 -12.19 -3.66 8.76
CA ALA A 178 -12.66 -3.90 7.40
C ALA A 178 -12.97 -5.39 7.17
N VAL A 179 -14.05 -5.66 6.46
CA VAL A 179 -14.38 -6.99 5.93
C VAL A 179 -14.53 -6.84 4.42
N ILE A 180 -13.65 -7.50 3.66
CA ILE A 180 -13.59 -7.42 2.18
C ILE A 180 -13.46 -8.82 1.58
N HIS A 181 -13.82 -8.99 0.32
CA HIS A 181 -13.63 -10.24 -0.41
C HIS A 181 -12.29 -10.27 -1.16
N ALA A 182 -11.74 -11.47 -1.40
CA ALA A 182 -10.61 -11.65 -2.30
C ALA A 182 -10.90 -11.02 -3.67
N GLY A 183 -9.97 -10.22 -4.19
CA GLY A 183 -10.13 -9.39 -5.38
C GLY A 183 -10.59 -7.94 -5.12
N GLU A 184 -11.05 -7.62 -3.91
CA GLU A 184 -11.42 -6.24 -3.54
C GLU A 184 -10.26 -5.47 -2.89
N SER A 185 -10.48 -4.18 -2.65
CA SER A 185 -9.50 -3.33 -1.96
C SER A 185 -10.16 -2.41 -0.94
N ALA A 186 -9.42 -2.07 0.12
CA ALA A 186 -9.86 -1.14 1.17
C ALA A 186 -8.77 -0.11 1.45
N GLN A 187 -9.15 1.17 1.41
CA GLN A 187 -8.25 2.29 1.73
C GLN A 187 -8.25 2.55 3.24
N PHE A 188 -7.06 2.55 3.82
CA PHE A 188 -6.80 2.99 5.19
C PHE A 188 -6.12 4.35 5.21
N ARG A 189 -6.45 5.18 6.20
CA ARG A 189 -5.86 6.51 6.39
C ARG A 189 -5.64 6.79 7.87
N PHE A 190 -4.60 7.56 8.17
CA PHE A 190 -4.27 7.97 9.52
C PHE A 190 -4.79 9.38 9.79
N PHE A 191 -5.57 9.54 10.85
CA PHE A 191 -6.16 10.80 11.26
C PHE A 191 -5.63 11.24 12.62
N VAL A 192 -5.42 12.54 12.77
CA VAL A 192 -5.22 13.19 14.07
C VAL A 192 -6.39 14.12 14.35
N TYR A 193 -6.74 14.31 15.63
CA TYR A 193 -7.91 15.05 16.05
C TYR A 193 -7.52 16.18 17.01
N SER A 194 -8.06 17.38 16.79
CA SER A 194 -7.95 18.51 17.73
C SER A 194 -9.34 19.07 18.07
N PRO A 195 -9.62 19.36 19.36
CA PRO A 195 -10.89 19.97 19.75
C PRO A 195 -11.12 21.35 19.10
N PRO A 196 -12.37 21.73 18.83
CA PRO A 196 -13.59 20.98 19.15
C PRO A 196 -13.93 19.86 18.16
N ASP A 197 -13.57 19.94 16.87
CA ASP A 197 -14.04 18.97 15.85
C ASP A 197 -13.14 18.84 14.60
N SER A 198 -11.86 19.25 14.64
CA SER A 198 -10.99 19.09 13.45
C SER A 198 -10.36 17.70 13.42
N ASN A 199 -10.48 17.03 12.27
CA ASN A 199 -9.62 15.89 11.94
C ASN A 199 -8.73 16.27 10.75
N VAL A 200 -7.46 15.89 10.83
CA VAL A 200 -6.50 16.09 9.75
C VAL A 200 -6.01 14.71 9.33
N CYS A 201 -6.12 14.42 8.03
CA CYS A 201 -5.54 13.21 7.46
C CYS A 201 -4.05 13.47 7.24
N LEU A 202 -3.20 12.65 7.87
CA LEU A 202 -1.76 12.77 7.74
C LEU A 202 -1.20 11.59 6.92
N PRO A 203 -0.09 11.81 6.19
CA PRO A 203 0.67 10.70 5.65
C PRO A 203 1.19 9.81 6.79
N ALA A 204 1.16 8.50 6.59
CA ALA A 204 1.63 7.49 7.53
C ALA A 204 2.29 6.35 6.75
N SER A 205 3.19 5.60 7.38
CA SER A 205 3.64 4.32 6.82
C SER A 205 2.62 3.24 7.17
N PHE A 206 2.30 2.39 6.20
CA PHE A 206 1.36 1.28 6.39
C PHE A 206 2.06 -0.07 6.30
N GLU A 207 1.64 -1.00 7.14
CA GLU A 207 2.08 -2.40 7.10
C GLU A 207 0.86 -3.30 7.34
N PHE A 208 0.75 -4.39 6.58
CA PHE A 208 -0.26 -5.41 6.81
C PHE A 208 0.39 -6.64 7.42
N ILE A 209 -0.03 -6.98 8.64
CA ILE A 209 0.45 -8.15 9.38
C ILE A 209 -0.66 -9.19 9.36
N GLY A 210 -0.55 -10.19 8.48
CA GLY A 210 -1.56 -11.22 8.30
C GLY A 210 -1.37 -12.03 7.02
N THR A 211 -2.45 -12.64 6.56
CA THR A 211 -2.52 -13.37 5.28
C THR A 211 -3.71 -12.89 4.45
N GLY A 212 -3.69 -13.19 3.15
CA GLY A 212 -4.82 -12.92 2.26
C GLY A 212 -4.81 -11.55 1.59
N GLY A 213 -3.82 -10.69 1.83
CA GLY A 213 -3.73 -9.39 1.19
C GLY A 213 -2.36 -8.74 1.31
N ILE A 214 -2.18 -7.64 0.58
CA ILE A 214 -0.97 -6.82 0.55
C ILE A 214 -1.41 -5.35 0.62
N ILE A 215 -0.74 -4.54 1.44
CA ILE A 215 -0.99 -3.09 1.52
C ILE A 215 0.15 -2.33 0.85
N ASP A 216 -0.18 -1.27 0.12
CA ASP A 216 0.81 -0.37 -0.45
C ASP A 216 1.19 0.79 0.50
N ASP A 217 2.16 1.61 0.08
CA ASP A 217 2.66 2.75 0.85
C ASP A 217 1.60 3.85 1.04
N ASP A 218 0.55 3.88 0.21
CA ASP A 218 -0.56 4.83 0.29
C ASP A 218 -1.69 4.32 1.21
N GLY A 219 -1.56 3.11 1.78
CA GLY A 219 -2.53 2.52 2.69
C GLY A 219 -3.69 1.81 2.01
N LEU A 220 -3.58 1.48 0.71
CA LEU A 220 -4.57 0.68 -0.01
C LEU A 220 -4.25 -0.81 0.16
N LEU A 221 -5.08 -1.51 0.94
CA LEU A 221 -5.00 -2.96 1.08
C LEU A 221 -5.71 -3.62 -0.11
N THR A 222 -5.00 -4.46 -0.86
CA THR A 222 -5.55 -5.32 -1.91
C THR A 222 -5.68 -6.76 -1.40
N ALA A 223 -6.89 -7.29 -1.40
CA ALA A 223 -7.16 -8.67 -1.00
C ALA A 223 -6.85 -9.64 -2.14
N THR A 224 -6.09 -10.69 -1.85
CA THR A 224 -5.65 -11.71 -2.81
C THR A 224 -6.36 -13.05 -2.61
N HIS A 225 -6.53 -13.49 -1.37
CA HIS A 225 -7.24 -14.72 -1.02
C HIS A 225 -7.82 -14.63 0.39
N ALA A 226 -8.66 -15.60 0.78
CA ALA A 226 -9.25 -15.60 2.12
C ALA A 226 -8.19 -15.61 3.21
N GLY A 227 -8.38 -14.79 4.25
CA GLY A 227 -7.38 -14.58 5.29
C GLY A 227 -7.83 -13.57 6.34
N SER A 228 -6.90 -13.19 7.21
CA SER A 228 -7.15 -12.18 8.24
C SER A 228 -5.84 -11.55 8.67
N GLY A 229 -5.91 -10.33 9.19
CA GLY A 229 -4.74 -9.64 9.70
C GLY A 229 -5.09 -8.31 10.35
N ILE A 230 -4.05 -7.52 10.60
CA ILE A 230 -4.16 -6.14 11.07
C ILE A 230 -3.39 -5.22 10.12
N VAL A 231 -3.97 -4.07 9.82
CA VAL A 231 -3.25 -2.95 9.20
C VAL A 231 -2.70 -2.08 10.31
N VAL A 232 -1.39 -1.84 10.31
CA VAL A 232 -0.69 -0.94 11.21
C VAL A 232 -0.39 0.35 10.45
N ALA A 233 -0.89 1.48 10.92
CA ALA A 233 -0.52 2.80 10.42
C ALA A 233 0.39 3.48 11.44
N SER A 234 1.58 3.91 11.01
CA SER A 234 2.56 4.55 11.88
C SER A 234 2.93 5.96 11.39
N GLN A 235 2.96 6.91 12.33
CA GLN A 235 3.32 8.31 12.09
C GLN A 235 4.07 8.83 13.33
N GLY A 236 5.26 9.40 13.13
CA GLY A 236 5.96 10.13 14.19
C GLY A 236 6.25 9.31 15.45
N GLY A 237 6.54 8.01 15.30
CA GLY A 237 6.81 7.09 16.41
C GLY A 237 5.57 6.53 17.12
N ARG A 238 4.35 6.91 16.70
CA ARG A 238 3.10 6.28 17.17
C ARG A 238 2.51 5.37 16.11
N SER A 239 1.71 4.41 16.54
CA SER A 239 0.94 3.54 15.66
C SER A 239 -0.49 3.34 16.16
N ASP A 240 -1.41 3.14 15.22
CA ASP A 240 -2.75 2.62 15.47
C ASP A 240 -3.03 1.45 14.52
N THR A 241 -3.97 0.58 14.88
CA THR A 241 -4.23 -0.67 14.16
C THR A 241 -5.69 -0.81 13.76
N ALA A 242 -5.93 -1.36 12.56
CA ALA A 242 -7.26 -1.75 12.10
C ALA A 242 -7.33 -3.26 11.88
N GLU A 243 -8.40 -3.90 12.33
CA GLU A 243 -8.63 -5.32 12.08
C GLU A 243 -9.15 -5.56 10.65
N VAL A 244 -8.68 -6.62 9.99
CA VAL A 244 -9.15 -6.98 8.66
C VAL A 244 -9.50 -8.46 8.57
N THR A 245 -10.70 -8.73 8.05
CA THR A 245 -11.13 -10.07 7.63
C THR A 245 -11.27 -10.10 6.11
N ILE A 246 -10.60 -11.05 5.46
CA ILE A 246 -10.67 -11.25 4.02
C ILE A 246 -11.45 -12.53 3.76
N LEU A 247 -12.64 -12.36 3.18
CA LEU A 247 -13.52 -13.46 2.81
C LEU A 247 -13.09 -14.05 1.47
N PRO A 248 -13.46 -15.31 1.17
CA PRO A 248 -13.29 -15.88 -0.16
C PRO A 248 -13.94 -15.01 -1.25
N ALA A 249 -13.46 -15.14 -2.48
CA ALA A 249 -14.05 -14.43 -3.61
C ALA A 249 -15.51 -14.86 -3.81
N THR A 250 -16.35 -13.89 -4.18
CA THR A 250 -17.79 -14.10 -4.42
C THR A 250 -18.11 -14.05 -5.90
N GLY A 251 -19.21 -14.69 -6.30
CA GLY A 251 -19.79 -14.46 -7.61
C GLY A 251 -19.37 -15.46 -8.68
N PHE A 252 -18.79 -16.61 -8.32
CA PHE A 252 -18.49 -17.65 -9.28
C PHE A 252 -19.78 -18.33 -9.76
N GLY A 253 -20.18 -18.02 -11.00
CA GLY A 253 -21.42 -18.52 -11.58
C GLY A 253 -21.26 -19.87 -12.27
N ILE A 254 -22.12 -20.83 -11.93
CA ILE A 254 -22.35 -22.07 -12.68
C ILE A 254 -23.70 -21.95 -13.39
N PRO A 255 -23.73 -21.48 -14.66
CA PRO A 255 -24.93 -21.52 -15.47
C PRO A 255 -25.29 -22.97 -15.80
N LEU A 256 -26.57 -23.30 -15.65
CA LEU A 256 -27.14 -24.61 -15.92
C LEU A 256 -28.31 -24.43 -16.88
N SER A 257 -28.22 -25.11 -18.03
CA SER A 257 -29.35 -25.29 -18.94
C SER A 257 -30.27 -26.39 -18.42
N ARG A 258 -31.56 -26.32 -18.75
CA ARG A 258 -32.49 -27.42 -18.51
C ARG A 258 -31.99 -28.67 -19.24
N GLY A 259 -31.76 -29.74 -18.50
CA GLY A 259 -31.15 -30.97 -19.00
C GLY A 259 -29.82 -31.26 -18.32
N TRP A 260 -29.02 -32.11 -18.96
CA TRP A 260 -27.70 -32.50 -18.46
C TRP A 260 -26.66 -31.44 -18.78
N ASN A 261 -25.93 -31.02 -17.75
CA ASN A 261 -24.82 -30.08 -17.84
C ASN A 261 -23.54 -30.78 -17.41
N LEU A 262 -22.47 -30.60 -18.17
CA LEU A 262 -21.13 -31.03 -17.79
C LEU A 262 -20.43 -29.85 -17.12
N ILE A 263 -20.35 -29.88 -15.80
CA ILE A 263 -19.87 -28.77 -14.97
C ILE A 263 -18.56 -29.13 -14.27
N SER A 264 -17.86 -28.11 -13.80
CA SER A 264 -16.80 -28.22 -12.80
C SER A 264 -16.93 -27.11 -11.78
N LEU A 265 -16.18 -27.20 -10.67
CA LEU A 265 -16.21 -26.15 -9.66
C LEU A 265 -15.34 -24.95 -10.12
N PRO A 266 -15.91 -23.74 -10.24
CA PRO A 266 -15.17 -22.53 -10.60
C PRO A 266 -14.38 -21.94 -9.44
N CYS A 267 -14.44 -22.53 -8.24
CA CYS A 267 -13.72 -22.11 -7.04
C CYS A 267 -13.65 -23.30 -6.07
N ILE A 268 -12.88 -23.17 -4.99
CA ILE A 268 -12.89 -24.12 -3.87
C ILE A 268 -13.89 -23.59 -2.83
N PRO A 269 -15.13 -24.13 -2.76
CA PRO A 269 -16.12 -23.68 -1.80
C PRO A 269 -15.77 -24.14 -0.38
N PRO A 270 -16.28 -23.47 0.67
CA PRO A 270 -16.09 -23.91 2.07
C PRO A 270 -16.60 -25.33 2.35
N SER A 271 -17.60 -25.79 1.58
CA SER A 271 -18.10 -27.15 1.59
C SER A 271 -18.28 -27.65 0.17
N GLY A 272 -17.74 -28.84 -0.13
CA GLY A 272 -17.92 -29.51 -1.41
C GLY A 272 -19.19 -30.37 -1.49
N ALA A 273 -20.00 -30.48 -0.43
CA ALA A 273 -21.17 -31.34 -0.46
C ALA A 273 -22.15 -30.92 -1.56
N VAL A 274 -22.70 -31.88 -2.32
CA VAL A 274 -23.65 -31.59 -3.43
C VAL A 274 -24.79 -30.68 -2.98
N ALA A 275 -25.32 -30.91 -1.78
CA ALA A 275 -26.44 -30.13 -1.23
C ALA A 275 -26.08 -28.67 -0.98
N ASP A 276 -24.83 -28.38 -0.64
CA ASP A 276 -24.33 -27.04 -0.36
C ASP A 276 -23.95 -26.32 -1.66
N VAL A 277 -23.31 -27.03 -2.60
CA VAL A 277 -22.83 -26.47 -3.86
C VAL A 277 -23.96 -26.32 -4.89
N LEU A 278 -24.89 -27.28 -4.97
CA LEU A 278 -25.94 -27.33 -5.99
C LEU A 278 -27.33 -27.42 -5.35
N PRO A 279 -27.75 -26.39 -4.59
CA PRO A 279 -28.99 -26.45 -3.84
C PRO A 279 -30.22 -26.59 -4.77
N GLY A 280 -31.03 -27.61 -4.53
CA GLY A 280 -32.29 -27.84 -5.26
C GLY A 280 -32.14 -28.49 -6.63
N LEU A 281 -30.98 -29.06 -6.96
CA LEU A 281 -30.80 -29.86 -8.17
C LEU A 281 -31.64 -31.16 -8.11
N ALA A 282 -32.10 -31.65 -9.26
CA ALA A 282 -32.91 -32.86 -9.31
C ALA A 282 -32.04 -34.10 -9.54
N GLY A 283 -32.12 -35.06 -8.61
CA GLY A 283 -31.42 -36.35 -8.72
C GLY A 283 -29.94 -36.27 -8.32
N ASN A 284 -29.20 -37.34 -8.64
CA ASN A 284 -27.81 -37.50 -8.25
C ASN A 284 -26.86 -36.79 -9.23
N VAL A 285 -25.69 -36.39 -8.74
CA VAL A 285 -24.58 -35.85 -9.53
C VAL A 285 -23.62 -36.99 -9.84
N TYR A 286 -23.06 -37.02 -11.05
CA TYR A 286 -22.20 -38.13 -11.49
C TYR A 286 -20.83 -37.64 -11.94
N CYS A 287 -19.76 -38.34 -11.54
CA CYS A 287 -18.44 -38.19 -12.13
C CYS A 287 -18.04 -39.48 -12.87
N TYR A 288 -17.03 -39.40 -13.73
CA TYR A 288 -16.51 -40.57 -14.41
C TYR A 288 -15.38 -41.21 -13.61
N ASP A 289 -15.57 -42.47 -13.22
CA ASP A 289 -14.52 -43.27 -12.61
C ASP A 289 -13.73 -43.98 -13.71
N ASN A 290 -12.51 -43.48 -13.97
CA ASN A 290 -11.68 -44.03 -15.04
C ASN A 290 -11.23 -45.49 -14.76
N PRO A 291 -10.83 -45.88 -13.52
CA PRO A 291 -10.53 -47.28 -13.21
C PRO A 291 -11.67 -48.27 -13.51
N LEU A 292 -12.92 -47.89 -13.22
CA LEU A 292 -14.11 -48.71 -13.47
C LEU A 292 -14.67 -48.54 -14.89
N GLY A 293 -14.28 -47.47 -15.59
CA GLY A 293 -14.76 -47.14 -16.93
C GLY A 293 -16.25 -46.81 -16.97
N MET A 294 -16.80 -46.23 -15.89
CA MET A 294 -18.23 -45.92 -15.78
C MET A 294 -18.50 -44.69 -14.94
N TYR A 295 -19.71 -44.16 -15.04
CA TYR A 295 -20.17 -43.09 -14.17
C TYR A 295 -20.53 -43.63 -12.79
N ILE A 296 -20.11 -42.90 -11.77
CA ILE A 296 -20.45 -43.15 -10.37
C ILE A 296 -21.12 -41.91 -9.77
N GLU A 297 -21.94 -42.11 -8.74
CA GLU A 297 -22.55 -41.02 -8.01
C GLU A 297 -21.50 -40.29 -7.16
N ALA A 298 -21.57 -38.96 -7.17
CA ALA A 298 -20.76 -38.09 -6.32
C ALA A 298 -21.66 -37.42 -5.28
N ASP A 299 -21.26 -37.48 -4.01
CA ASP A 299 -21.87 -36.76 -2.89
C ASP A 299 -21.10 -35.49 -2.52
N THR A 300 -19.84 -35.39 -2.97
CA THR A 300 -18.91 -34.31 -2.71
C THR A 300 -18.21 -33.91 -4.01
N LEU A 301 -18.34 -32.65 -4.40
CA LEU A 301 -17.67 -32.04 -5.53
C LEU A 301 -16.30 -31.51 -5.09
N ARG A 302 -15.34 -31.62 -6.01
CA ARG A 302 -13.93 -31.25 -5.82
C ARG A 302 -13.43 -30.47 -7.02
N ALA A 303 -12.63 -29.44 -6.77
CA ALA A 303 -11.91 -28.71 -7.80
C ALA A 303 -11.08 -29.64 -8.68
N GLY A 304 -10.97 -29.33 -9.98
CA GLY A 304 -10.27 -30.15 -10.97
C GLY A 304 -11.01 -31.41 -11.43
N THR A 305 -12.17 -31.74 -10.86
CA THR A 305 -13.04 -32.83 -11.33
C THR A 305 -14.26 -32.28 -12.05
N ALA A 306 -14.71 -32.94 -13.11
CA ALA A 306 -15.96 -32.61 -13.77
C ALA A 306 -17.10 -33.55 -13.37
N TYR A 307 -18.32 -33.03 -13.47
CA TYR A 307 -19.54 -33.69 -13.03
C TYR A 307 -20.67 -33.49 -14.05
N PHE A 308 -21.50 -34.52 -14.24
CA PHE A 308 -22.79 -34.39 -14.88
C PHE A 308 -23.86 -34.07 -13.85
N ALA A 309 -24.54 -32.95 -14.06
CA ALA A 309 -25.59 -32.44 -13.20
C ALA A 309 -26.87 -32.20 -14.02
N LEU A 310 -28.00 -32.77 -13.57
CA LEU A 310 -29.30 -32.60 -14.23
C LEU A 310 -30.05 -31.41 -13.64
N SER A 311 -30.24 -30.37 -14.43
CA SER A 311 -31.12 -29.25 -14.05
C SER A 311 -32.51 -29.40 -14.68
N THR A 312 -33.56 -29.13 -13.92
CA THR A 312 -34.95 -29.16 -14.45
C THR A 312 -35.38 -27.85 -15.10
N ARG A 313 -34.56 -26.80 -15.00
CA ARG A 313 -34.82 -25.45 -15.54
C ARG A 313 -33.50 -24.74 -15.85
N ASP A 314 -33.57 -23.71 -16.67
CA ASP A 314 -32.44 -22.80 -16.85
C ASP A 314 -32.25 -22.02 -15.55
N THR A 315 -31.03 -22.02 -15.01
CA THR A 315 -30.70 -21.33 -13.76
C THR A 315 -29.19 -21.09 -13.66
N THR A 316 -28.78 -20.24 -12.72
CA THR A 316 -27.36 -20.04 -12.41
C THR A 316 -27.19 -20.22 -10.91
N ILE A 317 -26.25 -21.09 -10.53
CA ILE A 317 -25.82 -21.22 -9.15
C ILE A 317 -24.63 -20.29 -8.93
N VAL A 318 -24.64 -19.53 -7.84
CA VAL A 318 -23.53 -18.62 -7.49
C VAL A 318 -22.83 -19.20 -6.28
N LEU A 319 -21.51 -19.33 -6.38
CA LEU A 319 -20.65 -19.86 -5.33
C LEU A 319 -19.69 -18.80 -4.83
N ASP A 320 -19.45 -18.89 -3.52
CA ASP A 320 -18.36 -18.21 -2.85
C ASP A 320 -17.28 -19.24 -2.56
N GLY A 321 -16.02 -18.88 -2.77
CA GLY A 321 -14.91 -19.82 -2.59
C GLY A 321 -13.55 -19.22 -2.89
N GLU A 322 -12.52 -19.99 -2.60
CA GLU A 322 -11.14 -19.64 -2.95
C GLU A 322 -10.96 -19.78 -4.47
N ALA A 323 -10.33 -18.79 -5.09
CA ALA A 323 -10.01 -18.86 -6.51
C ALA A 323 -9.00 -19.99 -6.77
N ILE A 324 -9.14 -20.65 -7.92
CA ILE A 324 -8.29 -21.71 -8.41
C ILE A 324 -7.45 -21.11 -9.53
N ASP A 325 -6.22 -20.69 -9.25
CA ASP A 325 -5.32 -20.11 -10.26
C ASP A 325 -4.58 -21.19 -11.05
N SER A 326 -4.40 -22.37 -10.44
CA SER A 326 -3.79 -23.52 -11.09
C SER A 326 -4.33 -24.85 -10.55
N LEU A 327 -4.24 -25.89 -11.38
CA LEU A 327 -4.62 -27.25 -11.05
C LEU A 327 -3.54 -28.23 -11.52
N ALA A 328 -3.29 -29.24 -10.70
CA ALA A 328 -2.52 -30.43 -11.06
C ALA A 328 -3.43 -31.64 -10.84
N ILE A 329 -3.84 -32.30 -11.94
CA ILE A 329 -4.86 -33.34 -11.93
C ILE A 329 -4.26 -34.64 -12.44
N ASP A 330 -4.32 -35.69 -11.62
CA ASP A 330 -3.89 -37.02 -12.02
C ASP A 330 -4.86 -37.61 -13.05
N VAL A 331 -4.29 -38.17 -14.11
CA VAL A 331 -5.01 -38.76 -15.24
C VAL A 331 -4.50 -40.16 -15.52
N LEU A 332 -5.37 -40.98 -16.09
CA LEU A 332 -5.04 -42.30 -16.58
C LEU A 332 -5.07 -42.31 -18.11
N ARG A 333 -4.42 -43.32 -18.71
CA ARG A 333 -4.52 -43.56 -20.14
C ARG A 333 -5.99 -43.74 -20.54
N GLY A 334 -6.41 -43.02 -21.57
CA GLY A 334 -7.78 -43.00 -22.06
C GLY A 334 -8.48 -41.67 -21.81
N TRP A 335 -9.80 -41.71 -21.77
CA TRP A 335 -10.64 -40.53 -21.60
C TRP A 335 -10.78 -40.16 -20.13
N ASN A 336 -10.40 -38.94 -19.76
CA ASN A 336 -10.52 -38.41 -18.41
C ASN A 336 -11.51 -37.25 -18.39
N MET A 337 -12.33 -37.17 -17.35
CA MET A 337 -13.34 -36.11 -17.17
C MET A 337 -12.83 -35.11 -16.11
N LEU A 338 -12.48 -33.90 -16.56
CA LEU A 338 -11.68 -32.94 -15.80
C LEU A 338 -12.41 -31.59 -15.66
N GLY A 339 -12.08 -30.88 -14.58
CA GLY A 339 -12.54 -29.52 -14.31
C GLY A 339 -11.48 -28.45 -14.58
N GLY A 340 -11.92 -27.19 -14.72
CA GLY A 340 -11.08 -26.02 -14.99
C GLY A 340 -10.75 -25.18 -13.75
N THR A 341 -10.05 -24.08 -13.99
CA THR A 341 -9.67 -23.05 -13.00
C THR A 341 -10.77 -22.00 -12.81
N SER A 342 -10.55 -21.00 -11.96
CA SER A 342 -11.52 -19.91 -11.71
C SER A 342 -11.69 -18.94 -12.87
N ASN A 343 -10.74 -18.93 -13.81
CA ASN A 343 -10.76 -18.16 -15.04
C ASN A 343 -10.88 -19.08 -16.26
N THR A 344 -11.20 -18.51 -17.42
CA THR A 344 -11.17 -19.27 -18.67
C THR A 344 -9.74 -19.74 -18.95
N ALA A 345 -9.54 -21.05 -19.03
CA ALA A 345 -8.24 -21.64 -19.31
C ALA A 345 -8.12 -21.96 -20.81
N HIS A 346 -7.08 -21.46 -21.47
CA HIS A 346 -6.83 -21.80 -22.88
C HIS A 346 -6.11 -23.14 -22.99
N PHE A 347 -6.52 -23.96 -23.97
CA PHE A 347 -5.93 -25.29 -24.17
C PHE A 347 -4.43 -25.22 -24.48
N ALA A 348 -3.98 -24.12 -25.09
CA ALA A 348 -2.56 -23.88 -25.35
C ALA A 348 -1.69 -23.82 -24.08
N ASP A 349 -2.29 -23.51 -22.92
CA ASP A 349 -1.59 -23.36 -21.64
C ASP A 349 -1.57 -24.68 -20.84
N PHE A 350 -2.17 -25.75 -21.37
CA PHE A 350 -2.20 -27.04 -20.71
C PHE A 350 -0.86 -27.73 -20.88
N SER A 351 -0.33 -28.27 -19.78
CA SER A 351 0.91 -29.05 -19.80
C SER A 351 0.70 -30.40 -19.12
N SER A 352 1.66 -31.30 -19.29
CA SER A 352 1.54 -32.67 -18.77
C SER A 352 2.86 -33.26 -18.32
N VAL A 353 2.78 -34.19 -17.36
CA VAL A 353 3.88 -34.99 -16.86
C VAL A 353 3.46 -36.47 -16.88
N PRO A 354 4.06 -37.33 -17.73
CA PRO A 354 5.07 -37.03 -18.74
C PRO A 354 4.56 -36.08 -19.84
N ALA A 355 5.48 -35.34 -20.48
CA ALA A 355 5.12 -34.44 -21.57
C ALA A 355 4.58 -35.21 -22.78
N GLY A 356 3.62 -34.62 -23.49
CA GLY A 356 3.08 -35.15 -24.74
C GLY A 356 2.03 -36.26 -24.59
N ILE A 357 1.47 -36.45 -23.38
CA ILE A 357 0.40 -37.44 -23.17
C ILE A 357 -0.97 -36.93 -23.61
N ILE A 358 -1.16 -35.62 -23.85
CA ILE A 358 -2.46 -35.08 -24.28
C ILE A 358 -2.67 -35.35 -25.78
N HIS A 359 -3.78 -36.01 -26.12
CA HIS A 359 -4.12 -36.38 -27.49
C HIS A 359 -5.33 -35.59 -27.99
N GLY A 360 -5.08 -34.45 -28.64
CA GLY A 360 -6.11 -33.60 -29.24
C GLY A 360 -6.77 -32.62 -28.24
N PRO A 361 -7.68 -31.76 -28.73
CA PRO A 361 -8.33 -30.75 -27.91
C PRO A 361 -9.34 -31.36 -26.92
N PRO A 362 -9.60 -30.67 -25.80
CA PRO A 362 -10.69 -30.99 -24.89
C PRO A 362 -12.03 -31.13 -25.61
N GLN A 363 -12.86 -32.06 -25.17
CA GLN A 363 -14.25 -32.17 -25.60
C GLN A 363 -15.17 -31.57 -24.54
N ILE A 364 -15.94 -30.55 -24.91
CA ILE A 364 -16.96 -29.95 -24.07
C ILE A 364 -18.34 -30.48 -24.44
N TRP A 365 -19.28 -30.38 -23.50
CA TRP A 365 -20.68 -30.76 -23.72
C TRP A 365 -21.58 -29.54 -23.77
N ASP A 366 -22.25 -29.36 -24.91
CA ASP A 366 -23.40 -28.47 -25.07
C ASP A 366 -24.41 -29.15 -25.99
N TRP A 367 -25.26 -30.00 -25.41
CA TRP A 367 -26.18 -30.94 -26.10
C TRP A 367 -25.52 -32.02 -26.97
N MET A 368 -24.32 -31.78 -27.44
CA MET A 368 -23.44 -32.70 -28.15
C MET A 368 -21.99 -32.39 -27.76
N TYR A 369 -21.10 -33.36 -27.97
CA TYR A 369 -19.66 -33.13 -27.79
C TYR A 369 -19.06 -32.35 -28.96
N SER A 370 -18.16 -31.43 -28.63
CA SER A 370 -17.34 -30.70 -29.59
C SER A 370 -15.97 -30.35 -29.01
N ASP A 371 -14.98 -30.22 -29.90
CA ASP A 371 -13.66 -29.68 -29.58
C ASP A 371 -13.77 -28.26 -29.00
N ALA A 372 -12.90 -27.94 -28.04
CA ALA A 372 -12.78 -26.59 -27.47
C ALA A 372 -11.32 -26.14 -27.39
N ASP A 373 -11.07 -24.89 -27.76
CA ASP A 373 -9.75 -24.24 -27.60
C ASP A 373 -9.58 -23.56 -26.23
N SER A 374 -10.65 -23.48 -25.45
CA SER A 374 -10.67 -22.92 -24.10
C SER A 374 -11.77 -23.54 -23.25
N ILE A 375 -11.53 -23.65 -21.95
CA ILE A 375 -12.47 -24.16 -20.96
C ILE A 375 -12.96 -23.00 -20.11
N LEU A 376 -14.27 -22.77 -20.07
CA LEU A 376 -14.87 -21.79 -19.18
C LEU A 376 -14.79 -22.28 -17.72
N ASN A 377 -14.68 -21.35 -16.78
CA ASN A 377 -14.43 -21.63 -15.36
C ASN A 377 -15.45 -22.57 -14.67
N TYR A 378 -16.68 -22.65 -15.17
CA TYR A 378 -17.72 -23.54 -14.65
C TYR A 378 -17.89 -24.85 -15.44
N GLN A 379 -17.18 -25.00 -16.55
CA GLN A 379 -17.41 -26.07 -17.52
C GLN A 379 -16.54 -27.28 -17.19
N GLY A 380 -17.13 -28.47 -17.25
CA GLY A 380 -16.37 -29.71 -17.28
C GLY A 380 -16.01 -30.09 -18.71
N PHE A 381 -14.95 -30.87 -18.88
CA PHE A 381 -14.51 -31.33 -20.20
C PHE A 381 -13.93 -32.73 -20.15
N TRP A 382 -13.83 -33.36 -21.31
CA TRP A 382 -13.11 -34.60 -21.50
C TRP A 382 -11.76 -34.37 -22.16
N LEU A 383 -10.74 -35.09 -21.70
CA LEU A 383 -9.41 -35.04 -22.27
C LEU A 383 -8.90 -36.47 -22.52
N LEU A 384 -8.47 -36.73 -23.75
CA LEU A 384 -7.87 -38.01 -24.11
C LEU A 384 -6.38 -37.98 -23.80
N CYS A 385 -5.94 -38.94 -22.98
CA CYS A 385 -4.54 -39.10 -22.58
C CYS A 385 -3.93 -40.41 -23.12
N GLY A 386 -2.73 -40.35 -23.67
CA GLY A 386 -1.99 -41.49 -24.22
C GLY A 386 -1.33 -42.39 -23.17
N ALA A 387 -1.15 -41.89 -21.95
CA ALA A 387 -0.57 -42.59 -20.81
C ALA A 387 -1.09 -42.01 -19.49
N ASP A 388 -0.84 -42.71 -18.38
CA ASP A 388 -1.06 -42.19 -17.04
C ASP A 388 -0.08 -41.04 -16.75
N GLY A 389 -0.50 -40.06 -15.96
CA GLY A 389 0.31 -38.89 -15.64
C GLY A 389 -0.47 -37.82 -14.90
N THR A 390 0.01 -36.59 -14.96
CA THR A 390 -0.62 -35.41 -14.36
C THR A 390 -0.79 -34.33 -15.43
N ILE A 391 -1.98 -33.72 -15.50
CA ILE A 391 -2.26 -32.54 -16.31
C ILE A 391 -2.16 -31.30 -15.43
N CYS A 392 -1.41 -30.30 -15.89
CA CYS A 392 -1.30 -29.01 -15.22
C CYS A 392 -2.04 -27.95 -16.04
N ILE A 393 -2.96 -27.24 -15.40
CA ILE A 393 -3.73 -26.12 -15.95
C ILE A 393 -3.36 -24.88 -15.14
N ILE A 394 -2.99 -23.80 -15.82
CA ILE A 394 -2.62 -22.52 -15.19
C ILE A 394 -3.39 -21.44 -15.93
N THR A 395 -3.88 -20.45 -15.20
CA THR A 395 -4.42 -19.21 -15.77
C THR A 395 -3.62 -18.02 -15.27
N ASP A 396 -3.24 -17.13 -16.18
CA ASP A 396 -2.53 -15.88 -15.90
C ASP A 396 -3.40 -14.86 -15.15
#